data_AF-A0A483Z328-F1
#
_entry.id   AF-A0A483Z328-F1
#
_cell.length_a   1.000
_cell.length_b   1.000
_cell.length_c   1.000
_cell.angle_alpha   90.00
_cell.angle_beta   90.00
_cell.angle_gamma   90.00
#
_symmetry.space_group_name_H-M   'P 1'
#
loop_
_entity.id
_entity.type
_entity.pdbx_description
1 polymer ?
#
loop_
_entity_poly.entity_id
_entity_poly.type
_entity_poly.pdbx_seq_one_letter_code
_entity_poly.pdbx_strand_id
1 'polypeptide(L)'
;MNIYCDDGSTNVKLAWFEGDELQTRVSANSFRHGWKVAEFSAATFNYQVGTLKYHWDSVSRDAIPTTNVEYQYGDLNLLAVHHALLNSGLEPQPVRLTVTLPLSEYYDGDCQRNEENIRRKRENLMRELVLNKGRAFTVTDVKVMPESLPAAFSRLAELKPGPAETTLIIDLGGPTLD
;
A
#
# COMPACT_ATOMS: atom_id res chain seq x y z
N MET A 1 1.72 9.13 13.92
CA MET A 1 2.53 9.64 12.80
C MET A 1 1.76 9.54 11.49
N ASN A 2 1.93 10.47 10.54
CA ASN A 2 1.27 10.40 9.22
C ASN A 2 2.23 9.77 8.20
N ILE A 3 1.78 8.77 7.46
CA ILE A 3 2.56 8.07 6.44
C ILE A 3 1.75 8.03 5.15
N TYR A 4 2.37 8.43 4.04
CA TYR A 4 1.84 8.34 2.70
C TYR A 4 2.33 7.04 2.08
N CYS A 5 1.42 6.28 1.48
CA CYS A 5 1.68 4.90 1.13
C CYS A 5 1.02 4.58 -0.21
N ASP A 6 1.79 4.58 -1.28
CA ASP A 6 1.38 3.98 -2.56
C ASP A 6 1.61 2.47 -2.45
N ASP A 7 0.54 1.73 -2.21
CA ASP A 7 0.55 0.32 -1.86
C ASP A 7 0.22 -0.62 -3.04
N GLY A 8 0.75 -0.28 -4.21
CA GLY A 8 0.65 -1.10 -5.42
C GLY A 8 1.05 -2.57 -5.23
N SER A 9 0.48 -3.42 -6.09
CA SER A 9 0.61 -4.88 -5.98
C SER A 9 2.03 -5.42 -6.19
N THR A 10 2.91 -4.70 -6.88
CA THR A 10 4.31 -5.08 -7.07
C THR A 10 5.19 -4.61 -5.91
N ASN A 11 5.08 -3.34 -5.55
CA ASN A 11 5.88 -2.70 -4.51
C ASN A 11 5.00 -1.71 -3.74
N VAL A 12 5.23 -1.65 -2.42
CA VAL A 12 4.72 -0.60 -1.55
C VAL A 12 5.78 0.49 -1.43
N LYS A 13 5.40 1.74 -1.70
CA LYS A 13 6.24 2.93 -1.54
C LYS A 13 5.69 3.76 -0.39
N LEU A 14 6.54 4.02 0.60
CA LEU A 14 6.23 4.88 1.73
C LEU A 14 6.94 6.22 1.60
N ALA A 15 6.27 7.27 2.05
CA ALA A 15 6.85 8.57 2.27
C ALA A 15 6.34 9.16 3.59
N TRP A 16 7.20 9.80 4.36
CA TRP A 16 6.84 10.51 5.57
C TRP A 16 7.83 11.64 5.84
N PHE A 17 7.49 12.53 6.77
CA PHE A 17 8.39 13.59 7.21
C PHE A 17 8.92 13.30 8.60
N GLU A 18 10.24 13.48 8.77
CA GLU A 18 10.91 13.57 10.06
C GLU A 18 11.41 15.00 10.23
N GLY A 19 10.66 15.81 10.99
CA GLY A 19 10.83 17.26 10.95
C GLY A 19 10.46 17.81 9.57
N ASP A 20 11.40 18.49 8.92
CA ASP A 20 11.24 19.02 7.57
C ASP A 20 11.87 18.11 6.49
N GLU A 21 12.45 16.97 6.88
CA GLU A 21 13.10 16.04 5.96
C GLU A 21 12.13 14.99 5.45
N LEU A 22 12.02 14.88 4.12
CA LEU A 22 11.25 13.84 3.45
C LEU A 22 12.02 12.52 3.45
N GLN A 23 11.45 11.52 4.10
CA GLN A 23 11.93 10.15 4.08
C GLN A 23 11.10 9.31 3.10
N THR A 24 11.75 8.36 2.42
CA THR A 24 11.07 7.44 1.50
C THR A 24 11.58 6.01 1.65
N ARG A 25 10.70 5.04 1.38
CA ARG A 25 11.06 3.62 1.40
C ARG A 25 10.28 2.84 0.36
N VAL A 26 10.93 1.88 -0.28
CA VAL A 26 10.28 0.93 -1.19
C VAL A 26 10.43 -0.47 -0.61
N SER A 27 9.33 -1.22 -0.57
CA SER A 27 9.29 -2.61 -0.11
C SER A 27 8.58 -3.48 -1.14
N ALA A 28 9.20 -4.59 -1.51
CA ALA A 28 8.60 -5.56 -2.43
C ALA A 28 7.45 -6.32 -1.76
N ASN A 29 6.39 -6.56 -2.53
CA ASN A 29 5.29 -7.41 -2.14
C ASN A 29 5.60 -8.87 -2.52
N SER A 30 6.03 -9.66 -1.54
CA SER A 30 6.44 -11.06 -1.77
C SER A 30 6.10 -11.93 -0.57
N PHE A 31 4.82 -12.31 -0.46
CA PHE A 31 4.31 -13.13 0.64
C PHE A 31 3.87 -14.50 0.17
N ARG A 32 4.07 -15.50 1.03
CA ARG A 32 3.64 -16.88 0.83
C ARG A 32 2.82 -17.35 2.03
N HIS A 33 1.91 -18.27 1.77
CA HIS A 33 1.12 -18.92 2.81
C HIS A 33 2.00 -19.84 3.69
N GLY A 34 1.61 -19.98 4.95
CA GLY A 34 2.32 -20.76 5.95
C GLY A 34 3.42 -19.98 6.65
N TRP A 35 3.99 -20.58 7.70
CA TRP A 35 5.17 -20.03 8.37
C TRP A 35 6.45 -20.56 7.75
N LYS A 36 7.46 -19.70 7.68
CA LYS A 36 8.83 -20.09 7.37
C LYS A 36 9.56 -20.45 8.66
N VAL A 37 10.19 -21.61 8.66
CA VAL A 37 11.06 -22.04 9.77
C VAL A 37 12.37 -21.28 9.65
N ALA A 38 12.74 -20.55 10.70
CA ALA A 38 14.00 -19.81 10.75
C ALA A 38 15.11 -20.76 11.20
N GLU A 39 15.70 -21.53 10.27
CA GLU A 39 16.96 -22.24 10.52
C GLU A 39 18.12 -21.28 10.23
N PHE A 40 18.74 -20.79 11.30
CA PHE A 40 19.99 -20.02 11.32
C PHE A 40 19.98 -18.64 10.59
N SER A 41 19.91 -17.58 11.41
CA SER A 41 20.43 -16.22 11.18
C SER A 41 19.68 -15.21 10.28
N ALA A 42 18.69 -15.59 9.46
CA ALA A 42 17.88 -14.60 8.73
C ALA A 42 16.65 -14.16 9.54
N ALA A 43 16.46 -12.85 9.73
CA ALA A 43 15.24 -12.28 10.30
C ALA A 43 14.03 -12.74 9.45
N THR A 44 13.21 -13.60 10.03
CA THR A 44 12.04 -14.18 9.34
C THR A 44 10.80 -13.46 9.80
N PHE A 45 10.10 -12.82 8.88
CA PHE A 45 8.83 -12.15 9.15
C PHE A 45 7.67 -13.13 8.94
N ASN A 46 7.18 -13.71 10.04
CA ASN A 46 6.02 -14.59 10.06
C ASN A 46 4.81 -13.83 10.60
N TYR A 47 3.78 -13.70 9.77
CA TYR A 47 2.56 -12.98 10.09
C TYR A 47 1.38 -13.94 10.28
N GLN A 48 0.38 -13.48 11.01
CA GLN A 48 -0.90 -14.14 11.12
C GLN A 48 -2.03 -13.11 11.04
N VAL A 49 -3.01 -13.38 10.20
CA VAL A 49 -4.24 -12.60 10.03
C VAL A 49 -5.42 -13.54 10.30
N GLY A 50 -6.13 -13.32 11.41
CA GLY A 50 -7.11 -14.30 11.89
C GLY A 50 -6.49 -15.68 12.12
N THR A 51 -6.95 -16.69 11.38
CA THR A 51 -6.41 -18.07 11.43
C THR A 51 -5.36 -18.35 10.36
N LEU A 52 -5.21 -17.47 9.36
CA LEU A 52 -4.31 -17.66 8.24
C LEU A 52 -2.91 -17.19 8.58
N LYS A 53 -1.92 -17.94 8.10
CA LYS A 53 -0.50 -17.72 8.37
C LYS A 53 0.22 -17.37 7.08
N TYR A 54 1.16 -16.44 7.18
CA TYR A 54 1.94 -15.93 6.06
C TYR A 54 3.39 -15.72 6.47
N HIS A 55 4.28 -15.68 5.49
CA HIS A 55 5.63 -15.21 5.67
C HIS A 55 6.09 -14.39 4.48
N TRP A 56 7.01 -13.46 4.73
CA TRP A 56 7.68 -12.73 3.66
C TRP A 56 8.87 -13.53 3.12
N ASP A 57 9.04 -13.52 1.79
CA ASP A 57 10.09 -14.26 1.08
C ASP A 57 10.91 -13.32 0.18
N SER A 58 12.16 -13.05 0.56
CA SER A 58 13.08 -12.20 -0.21
C SER A 58 13.44 -12.75 -1.59
N VAL A 59 13.26 -14.05 -1.81
CA VAL A 59 13.74 -14.75 -3.02
C VAL A 59 12.60 -15.05 -3.99
N SER A 60 11.35 -15.00 -3.53
CA SER A 60 10.20 -15.22 -4.41
C SER A 60 10.07 -14.03 -5.37
N ARG A 61 10.22 -14.35 -6.67
CA ARG A 61 9.98 -13.46 -7.80
C ARG A 61 8.59 -13.65 -8.41
N ASP A 62 7.73 -14.41 -7.72
CA ASP A 62 6.37 -14.64 -8.14
C ASP A 62 5.58 -13.36 -7.85
N ALA A 63 5.72 -12.36 -8.74
CA ALA A 63 4.84 -11.20 -8.73
C ALA A 63 3.40 -11.74 -8.75
N ILE A 64 2.60 -11.38 -7.76
CA ILE A 64 1.18 -11.76 -7.72
C ILE A 64 0.57 -11.34 -9.06
N PRO A 65 0.09 -12.28 -9.91
CA PRO A 65 -0.38 -11.95 -11.24
C PRO A 65 -1.39 -10.81 -11.21
N THR A 66 -1.13 -9.86 -12.08
CA THR A 66 -1.35 -8.46 -11.78
C THR A 66 -2.47 -7.87 -12.64
N THR A 67 -3.66 -8.35 -12.35
CA THR A 67 -4.95 -7.64 -12.55
C THR A 67 -5.85 -7.90 -11.35
N ASN A 68 -5.25 -8.26 -10.20
CA ASN A 68 -6.01 -8.70 -9.06
C ASN A 68 -6.48 -7.49 -8.25
N VAL A 69 -7.59 -6.88 -8.68
CA VAL A 69 -8.33 -5.89 -7.89
C VAL A 69 -8.52 -6.36 -6.44
N GLU A 70 -8.72 -7.67 -6.22
CA GLU A 70 -8.86 -8.25 -4.88
C GLU A 70 -7.62 -8.08 -4.00
N TYR A 71 -6.44 -7.88 -4.59
CA TYR A 71 -5.24 -7.56 -3.79
C TYR A 71 -5.50 -6.34 -2.91
N GLN A 72 -6.12 -5.28 -3.45
CA GLN A 72 -6.34 -4.01 -2.73
C GLN A 72 -7.20 -4.17 -1.47
N TYR A 73 -8.01 -5.24 -1.41
CA TYR A 73 -8.97 -5.50 -0.34
C TYR A 73 -8.61 -6.73 0.52
N GLY A 74 -7.50 -7.40 0.23
CA GLY A 74 -7.15 -8.69 0.83
C GLY A 74 -5.98 -8.65 1.82
N ASP A 75 -5.73 -9.81 2.42
CA ASP A 75 -4.66 -10.03 3.41
C ASP A 75 -3.28 -9.65 2.87
N LEU A 76 -3.00 -9.91 1.59
CA LEU A 76 -1.69 -9.64 1.01
C LEU A 76 -1.36 -8.13 0.99
N ASN A 77 -2.35 -7.27 0.75
CA ASN A 77 -2.15 -5.82 0.82
C ASN A 77 -1.92 -5.35 2.26
N LEU A 78 -2.74 -5.84 3.20
CA LEU A 78 -2.54 -5.58 4.63
C LEU A 78 -1.12 -5.95 5.08
N LEU A 79 -0.66 -7.16 4.71
CA LEU A 79 0.68 -7.65 5.02
C LEU A 79 1.77 -6.81 4.36
N ALA A 80 1.60 -6.43 3.09
CA ALA A 80 2.58 -5.63 2.36
C ALA A 80 2.77 -4.25 2.97
N VAL A 81 1.67 -3.57 3.35
CA VAL A 81 1.74 -2.28 4.03
C VAL A 81 2.44 -2.40 5.39
N HIS A 82 2.04 -3.37 6.22
CA HIS A 82 2.69 -3.55 7.53
C HIS A 82 4.17 -3.94 7.41
N HIS A 83 4.53 -4.76 6.44
CA HIS A 83 5.93 -5.09 6.22
C HIS A 83 6.74 -3.89 5.71
N ALA A 84 6.17 -3.06 4.85
CA ALA A 84 6.81 -1.82 4.42
C ALA A 84 7.04 -0.87 5.61
N LEU A 85 6.06 -0.77 6.52
CA LEU A 85 6.20 0.00 7.77
C LEU A 85 7.33 -0.56 8.64
N LEU A 86 7.43 -1.87 8.80
CA LEU A 86 8.54 -2.50 9.54
C LEU A 86 9.90 -2.28 8.87
N ASN A 87 9.94 -2.28 7.54
CA ASN A 87 11.14 -2.03 6.76
C ASN A 87 11.50 -0.54 6.66
N SER A 88 10.66 0.37 7.15
CA SER A 88 10.91 1.83 7.13
C SER A 88 12.05 2.25 8.07
N GLY A 89 12.36 1.44 9.08
CA GLY A 89 13.30 1.79 10.16
C GLY A 89 12.65 2.51 11.34
N LEU A 90 11.36 2.86 11.23
CA LEU A 90 10.58 3.42 12.34
C LEU A 90 10.27 2.33 13.38
N GLU A 91 10.28 2.72 14.66
CA GLU A 91 9.77 1.86 15.72
C GLU A 91 8.24 1.69 15.59
N PRO A 92 7.70 0.46 15.79
CA PRO A 92 6.27 0.21 15.76
C PRO A 92 5.49 1.13 16.70
N GLN A 93 4.55 1.88 16.13
CA GLN A 93 3.78 2.91 16.82
C GLN A 93 2.40 3.14 16.15
N PRO A 94 1.50 3.93 16.76
CA PRO A 94 0.27 4.37 16.11
C PRO A 94 0.54 5.27 14.88
N VAL A 95 -0.02 4.88 13.74
CA VAL A 95 0.12 5.58 12.45
C VAL A 95 -1.24 5.91 11.84
N ARG A 96 -1.29 6.98 11.04
CA ARG A 96 -2.39 7.29 10.13
C ARG A 96 -1.85 7.15 8.71
N LEU A 97 -2.57 6.43 7.87
CA LEU A 97 -2.14 6.15 6.50
C LEU A 97 -2.93 7.00 5.52
N THR A 98 -2.25 7.54 4.51
CA THR A 98 -2.89 7.97 3.26
C THR A 98 -2.46 7.00 2.17
N VAL A 99 -3.40 6.19 1.68
CA VAL A 99 -3.15 5.12 0.72
C VAL A 99 -3.78 5.40 -0.64
N THR A 100 -3.50 4.54 -1.62
CA THR A 100 -4.05 4.68 -2.98
C THR A 100 -5.03 3.56 -3.34
N LEU A 101 -5.90 3.85 -4.31
CA LEU A 101 -6.67 2.87 -5.07
C LEU A 101 -6.50 3.15 -6.56
N PRO A 102 -6.42 2.11 -7.41
CA PRO A 102 -6.47 2.26 -8.86
C PRO A 102 -7.64 3.13 -9.30
N LEU A 103 -7.48 3.89 -10.39
CA LEU A 103 -8.50 4.84 -10.85
C LEU A 103 -9.86 4.17 -11.10
N SER A 104 -9.87 2.98 -11.70
CA SER A 104 -11.06 2.17 -11.96
C SER A 104 -11.72 1.60 -10.69
N GLU A 105 -11.00 1.57 -9.57
CA GLU A 105 -11.53 1.13 -8.27
C GLU A 105 -12.00 2.31 -7.41
N TYR A 106 -11.36 3.47 -7.56
CA TYR A 106 -11.73 4.69 -6.85
C TYR A 106 -12.93 5.39 -7.50
N TYR A 107 -13.06 5.33 -8.83
CA TYR A 107 -14.17 5.89 -9.59
C TYR A 107 -15.02 4.79 -10.23
N ASP A 108 -16.34 4.97 -10.26
CA ASP A 108 -17.25 4.10 -11.01
C ASP A 108 -17.32 4.46 -12.50
N GLY A 109 -18.15 3.74 -13.27
CA GLY A 109 -18.32 3.95 -14.71
C GLY A 109 -18.87 5.33 -15.10
N ASP A 110 -19.43 6.08 -14.15
CA ASP A 110 -19.92 7.45 -14.31
C ASP A 110 -18.92 8.49 -13.78
N CYS A 111 -17.68 8.07 -13.53
CA CYS A 111 -16.60 8.88 -12.95
C CYS A 111 -16.97 9.48 -11.58
N GLN A 112 -17.88 8.86 -10.83
CA GLN A 112 -18.21 9.23 -9.46
C GLN A 112 -17.39 8.43 -8.47
N ARG A 113 -17.18 8.98 -7.27
CA ARG A 113 -16.39 8.30 -6.22
C ARG A 113 -17.12 7.03 -5.76
N ASN A 114 -16.44 5.89 -5.83
CA ASN A 114 -16.94 4.62 -5.32
C ASN A 114 -16.68 4.52 -3.81
N GLU A 115 -17.62 5.06 -3.02
CA GLU A 115 -17.51 5.09 -1.55
C GLU A 115 -17.46 3.69 -0.92
N GLU A 116 -18.04 2.67 -1.56
CA GLU A 116 -18.01 1.29 -1.08
C GLU A 116 -16.61 0.69 -1.20
N ASN A 117 -15.95 0.85 -2.34
CA ASN A 117 -14.56 0.41 -2.52
C ASN A 117 -13.60 1.16 -1.59
N ILE A 118 -13.78 2.47 -1.45
CA ILE A 118 -13.00 3.28 -0.50
C ILE A 118 -13.16 2.77 0.94
N ARG A 119 -14.40 2.45 1.35
CA ARG A 119 -14.70 1.87 2.66
C ARG A 119 -14.04 0.50 2.83
N ARG A 120 -14.19 -0.41 1.86
CA ARG A 120 -13.56 -1.75 1.87
C ARG A 120 -12.03 -1.66 2.02
N LYS A 121 -11.38 -0.75 1.30
CA LYS A 121 -9.94 -0.50 1.39
C LYS A 121 -9.52 -0.06 2.78
N ARG A 122 -10.23 0.93 3.34
CA ARG A 122 -10.00 1.44 4.70
C ARG A 122 -10.15 0.33 5.74
N GLU A 123 -11.24 -0.43 5.67
CA GLU A 123 -11.48 -1.53 6.59
C GLU A 123 -10.40 -2.60 6.51
N ASN A 124 -9.95 -2.96 5.30
CA ASN A 124 -8.87 -3.95 5.14
C ASN A 124 -7.60 -3.53 5.89
N LEU A 125 -7.15 -2.28 5.72
CA LEU A 125 -5.92 -1.78 6.33
C LEU A 125 -6.03 -1.46 7.82
N MET A 126 -7.25 -1.42 8.36
CA MET A 126 -7.49 -1.26 9.80
C MET A 126 -7.61 -2.60 10.54
N ARG A 127 -7.53 -3.74 9.84
CA ARG A 127 -7.58 -5.07 10.46
C ARG A 127 -6.37 -5.33 11.35
N GLU A 128 -6.59 -6.11 12.40
CA GLU A 128 -5.50 -6.58 13.25
C GLU A 128 -4.69 -7.69 12.59
N LEU A 129 -3.39 -7.72 12.87
CA LEU A 129 -2.48 -8.81 12.53
C LEU A 129 -1.47 -9.05 13.64
N VAL A 130 -0.89 -10.25 13.66
CA VAL A 130 0.14 -10.64 14.62
C VAL A 130 1.46 -10.88 13.88
N LEU A 131 2.54 -10.27 14.36
CA LEU A 131 3.90 -10.59 13.95
C LEU A 131 4.53 -11.53 14.98
N ASN A 132 4.91 -12.73 14.56
CA ASN A 132 5.54 -13.70 15.46
C ASN A 132 6.88 -13.16 15.99
N LYS A 133 7.05 -13.19 17.33
CA LYS A 133 8.26 -12.69 18.02
C LYS A 133 8.63 -11.22 17.70
N GLY A 134 7.64 -10.39 17.36
CA GLY A 134 7.86 -8.98 17.06
C GLY A 134 6.66 -8.11 17.44
N ARG A 135 6.77 -6.81 17.18
CA ARG A 135 5.69 -5.83 17.32
C ARG A 135 5.30 -5.31 15.95
N ALA A 136 4.01 -5.22 15.67
CA ALA A 136 3.49 -4.58 14.46
C ALA A 136 3.06 -3.13 14.76
N PHE A 137 2.99 -2.31 13.72
CA PHE A 137 2.37 -0.98 13.80
C PHE A 137 0.87 -1.09 14.08
N THR A 138 0.28 -0.03 14.64
CA THR A 138 -1.17 0.08 14.79
C THR A 138 -1.70 1.16 13.86
N VAL A 139 -2.50 0.77 12.87
CA VAL A 139 -3.15 1.71 11.96
C VAL A 139 -4.38 2.28 12.64
N THR A 140 -4.36 3.58 12.92
CA THR A 140 -5.43 4.29 13.66
C THR A 140 -6.44 4.99 12.77
N ASP A 141 -6.04 5.35 11.55
CA ASP A 141 -6.91 5.93 10.54
C ASP A 141 -6.32 5.70 9.15
N VAL A 142 -7.19 5.63 8.15
CA VAL A 142 -6.82 5.45 6.74
C VAL A 142 -7.63 6.41 5.90
N LYS A 143 -6.91 7.25 5.15
CA LYS A 143 -7.45 8.07 4.06
C LYS A 143 -7.08 7.41 2.73
N VAL A 144 -8.01 7.36 1.78
CA VAL A 144 -7.78 6.79 0.46
C VAL A 144 -7.77 7.91 -0.59
N MET A 145 -6.83 7.86 -1.52
CA MET A 145 -6.74 8.72 -2.70
C MET A 145 -6.77 7.89 -3.98
N PRO A 146 -7.24 8.45 -5.11
CA PRO A 146 -7.06 7.81 -6.41
C PRO A 146 -5.57 7.79 -6.78
N GLU A 147 -5.13 6.75 -7.49
CA GLU A 147 -3.83 6.74 -8.18
C GLU A 147 -3.76 7.84 -9.26
N SER A 148 -2.56 8.17 -9.72
CA SER A 148 -2.25 9.17 -10.76
C SER A 148 -2.55 10.65 -10.40
N LEU A 149 -3.73 10.98 -9.88
CA LEU A 149 -4.15 12.37 -9.62
C LEU A 149 -3.26 13.11 -8.61
N PRO A 150 -2.87 12.52 -7.46
CA PRO A 150 -1.95 13.18 -6.52
C PRO A 150 -0.59 13.52 -7.16
N ALA A 151 -0.10 12.70 -8.09
CA ALA A 151 1.18 12.92 -8.76
C ALA A 151 1.12 14.13 -9.73
N ALA A 152 -0.03 14.34 -10.37
CA ALA A 152 -0.22 15.47 -11.29
C ALA A 152 -0.63 16.77 -10.59
N PHE A 153 -1.05 16.72 -9.32
CA PHE A 153 -1.68 17.85 -8.64
C PHE A 153 -0.82 19.13 -8.65
N SER A 154 0.45 19.05 -8.25
CA SER A 154 1.35 20.21 -8.25
C SER A 154 1.51 20.80 -9.65
N ARG A 155 1.63 19.93 -10.66
CA ARG A 155 1.80 20.37 -12.05
C ARG A 155 0.51 20.99 -12.61
N LEU A 156 -0.64 20.42 -12.30
CA LEU A 156 -1.95 20.97 -12.66
C LEU A 156 -2.19 22.34 -12.00
N ALA A 157 -1.75 22.51 -10.75
CA ALA A 157 -1.86 23.78 -10.02
C ALA A 157 -0.98 24.89 -10.62
N GLU A 158 0.16 24.53 -11.22
CA GLU A 158 1.02 25.45 -11.98
C GLU A 158 0.45 25.78 -13.35
N LEU A 159 0.04 24.75 -14.10
CA LEU A 159 -0.45 24.87 -15.47
C LEU A 159 -1.78 25.60 -15.54
N LYS A 160 -2.65 25.41 -14.54
CA LYS A 160 -4.01 25.98 -14.47
C LYS A 160 -4.76 25.81 -15.79
N PRO A 161 -4.90 24.57 -16.29
CA PRO A 161 -5.53 24.34 -17.58
C PRO A 161 -6.94 24.93 -17.62
N GLY A 162 -7.27 25.53 -18.76
CA GLY A 162 -8.57 26.15 -18.98
C GLY A 162 -9.71 25.11 -19.01
N PRO A 163 -10.98 25.55 -18.89
CA PRO A 163 -12.13 24.62 -18.88
C PRO A 163 -12.30 23.76 -20.15
N ALA A 164 -11.63 24.13 -21.24
CA ALA A 164 -11.65 23.41 -22.52
C ALA A 164 -10.37 22.60 -22.78
N GLU A 165 -9.42 22.59 -21.84
CA GLU A 165 -8.15 21.88 -21.97
C GLU A 165 -8.21 20.55 -21.23
N THR A 166 -7.74 19.49 -21.90
CA THR A 166 -7.66 18.15 -21.32
C THR A 166 -6.22 17.84 -20.97
N THR A 167 -5.98 17.37 -19.74
CA THR A 167 -4.68 16.81 -19.34
C THR A 167 -4.73 15.29 -19.40
N LEU A 168 -3.79 14.69 -20.12
CA LEU A 168 -3.57 13.26 -20.13
C LEU A 168 -2.47 12.91 -19.12
N ILE A 169 -2.79 12.02 -18.18
CA ILE A 169 -1.83 11.41 -17.26
C ILE A 169 -1.73 9.96 -17.70
N ILE A 170 -0.50 9.44 -17.86
CA ILE A 170 -0.23 8.05 -18.21
C ILE A 170 0.60 7.47 -17.08
N ASP A 171 0.06 6.49 -16.36
CA ASP A 171 0.74 5.76 -15.30
C ASP A 171 1.11 4.36 -15.78
N LEU A 172 2.42 4.09 -15.87
CA LEU A 172 2.96 2.79 -16.23
C LEU A 172 3.46 2.08 -14.97
N GLY A 173 2.59 1.25 -14.40
CA GLY A 173 2.91 0.41 -13.26
C GLY A 173 3.76 -0.80 -13.63
N GLY A 174 4.14 -1.60 -12.63
CA GLY A 174 4.73 -2.91 -12.88
C GLY A 174 3.84 -3.79 -13.76
N PRO A 175 2.51 -3.75 -13.56
CA PRO A 175 1.61 -4.55 -14.38
C PRO A 175 0.41 -3.86 -15.03
N THR A 176 0.13 -2.63 -14.62
CA THR A 176 -0.99 -1.85 -15.11
C THR A 176 -0.46 -0.74 -16.01
N LEU A 177 -1.31 -0.30 -16.92
CA LEU A 177 -1.15 0.92 -17.69
C LEU A 177 -2.47 1.64 -17.57
N ASP A 178 -2.48 2.73 -16.79
CA ASP A 178 -3.66 3.53 -16.49
C ASP A 178 -3.54 4.94 -17.08
#